data_AF-A0AAI9KUL2-F1
#
_entry.id   AF-A0AAI9KUL2-F1
#
_cell.length_a   1.000
_cell.length_b   1.000
_cell.length_c   1.000
_cell.angle_alpha   90.00
_cell.angle_beta   90.00
_cell.angle_gamma   90.00
#
_symmetry.space_group_name_H-M   'P 1'
#
loop_
_entity.id
_entity.type
_entity.pdbx_description
1 polymer ?
#
loop_
_entity_poly.entity_id
_entity_poly.type
_entity_poly.pdbx_seq_one_letter_code
_entity_poly.pdbx_strand_id
1 'polypeptide(L)'
;MTENADQMAPDASPGEVSKKAGVRRVNNMPMYILGGVLLSFVLVMALVAADRAAKQNAPADGPKEKAGNTSMFAKEIAGDKTGGLIEPASPLKVPDMPTGPASAPLEIARPSNPDAPPAPPANPGNPGQPVNDDEAQRIRMAKMQMFGEAVKAKTTVRVDAPRSNGSAPGGPSTYTGTPQTRDEMLNRIAAVQL
;
A
#
# COMPACT_ATOMS: atom_id res chain seq x y z
N MET A 1 53.42 22.25 62.77
CA MET A 1 54.49 21.96 61.80
C MET A 1 53.91 20.92 60.85
N THR A 2 53.22 21.40 59.80
CA THR A 2 53.66 21.31 58.38
C THR A 2 53.65 19.84 57.94
N GLU A 3 52.79 19.39 57.04
CA GLU A 3 52.84 19.72 55.62
C GLU A 3 51.46 19.51 54.97
N ASN A 4 50.78 20.61 54.63
CA ASN A 4 50.00 20.58 53.39
C ASN A 4 51.03 20.60 52.28
N ALA A 5 51.49 19.41 51.86
CA ALA A 5 52.31 19.29 50.67
C ALA A 5 51.53 19.94 49.52
N ASP A 6 52.03 21.09 49.08
CA ASP A 6 51.42 21.92 48.06
C ASP A 6 51.38 21.13 46.75
N GLN A 7 50.22 20.55 46.45
CA GLN A 7 49.98 19.75 45.23
C GLN A 7 50.16 20.54 43.94
N MET A 8 50.35 21.87 44.03
CA MET A 8 50.58 22.77 42.90
C MET A 8 52.02 23.31 42.86
N ALA A 9 52.92 22.77 43.69
CA ALA A 9 54.32 23.16 43.66
C ALA A 9 54.95 22.80 42.29
N PRO A 10 55.78 23.68 41.69
CA PRO A 10 56.32 23.51 40.34
C PRO A 10 57.26 22.30 40.19
N ASP A 11 57.74 21.76 41.30
CA ASP A 11 58.54 20.55 41.47
C ASP A 11 57.70 19.27 41.70
N ALA A 12 56.38 19.40 41.95
CA ALA A 12 55.46 18.28 41.99
C ALA A 12 55.14 17.80 40.56
N SER A 13 55.68 16.64 40.18
CA SER A 13 55.50 16.07 38.84
C SER A 13 54.03 15.75 38.56
N PRO A 14 53.46 16.12 37.39
CA PRO A 14 52.06 15.84 37.01
C PRO A 14 51.67 14.34 37.00
N GLY A 15 52.63 13.43 37.15
CA GLY A 15 52.41 11.99 37.24
C GLY A 15 52.40 11.41 38.66
N GLU A 16 52.78 12.18 39.69
CA GLU A 16 52.91 11.72 41.08
C GLU A 16 51.74 12.15 41.98
N VAL A 17 50.56 12.35 41.39
CA VAL A 17 49.35 12.50 42.21
C VAL A 17 49.16 11.22 43.02
N SER A 18 49.23 11.33 44.36
CA SER A 18 49.01 10.21 45.27
C SER A 18 47.74 9.45 44.83
N LYS A 19 47.66 8.13 45.05
CA LYS A 19 46.50 7.30 44.66
C LYS A 19 45.12 7.85 45.13
N LYS A 20 45.10 8.87 46.00
CA LYS A 20 43.93 9.64 46.48
C LYS A 20 43.52 10.82 45.59
N ALA A 21 44.40 11.36 44.75
CA ALA A 21 44.15 12.41 43.77
C ALA A 21 44.04 11.84 42.34
N GLY A 22 43.71 10.54 42.24
CA GLY A 22 43.52 9.86 40.97
C GLY A 22 42.12 10.10 40.39
N VAL A 23 42.06 10.35 39.08
CA VAL A 23 40.81 10.38 38.32
C VAL A 23 40.06 9.08 38.56
N ARG A 24 38.86 9.18 39.13
CA ARG A 24 38.01 8.02 39.44
C ARG A 24 37.78 7.23 38.15
N ARG A 25 38.29 6.00 38.09
CA ARG A 25 38.09 5.12 36.92
C ARG A 25 36.59 4.89 36.74
N VAL A 26 36.07 5.31 35.60
CA VAL A 26 34.66 5.14 35.24
C VAL A 26 34.44 3.79 34.57
N ASN A 27 33.18 3.35 34.51
CA ASN A 27 32.81 2.12 33.84
C ASN A 27 32.84 2.32 32.32
N ASN A 28 33.58 1.49 31.59
CA ASN A 28 33.63 1.55 30.13
C ASN A 28 32.47 0.77 29.47
N MET A 29 31.66 0.05 30.26
CA MET A 29 30.48 -0.70 29.80
C MET A 29 29.51 0.12 28.93
N PRO A 30 29.16 1.38 29.25
CA PRO A 30 28.25 2.18 28.42
C PRO A 30 28.77 2.40 27.00
N MET A 31 30.08 2.53 26.81
CA MET A 31 30.69 2.69 25.49
C MET A 31 30.57 1.40 24.66
N TYR A 32 30.75 0.23 25.27
CA TYR A 32 30.57 -1.05 24.59
C TYR A 32 29.11 -1.31 24.21
N ILE A 33 28.16 -0.90 25.06
CA ILE A 33 26.72 -0.98 24.75
C ILE A 33 26.40 -0.09 23.54
N LEU A 34 26.87 1.16 23.56
CA LEU A 34 26.63 2.10 22.45
C LEU A 34 27.26 1.60 21.14
N GLY A 35 28.51 1.13 21.20
CA GLY A 35 29.21 0.57 20.05
C GLY A 35 28.53 -0.70 19.52
N GLY A 36 28.07 -1.59 20.40
CA GLY A 36 27.34 -2.79 20.03
C GLY A 36 26.00 -2.48 19.35
N VAL A 37 25.23 -1.52 19.87
CA VAL A 37 23.97 -1.09 19.26
C VAL A 37 24.22 -0.48 17.88
N LEU A 38 25.19 0.43 17.75
CA LEU A 38 25.54 1.03 16.46
C LEU A 38 26.00 -0.01 15.43
N LEU A 39 26.86 -0.95 15.84
CA LEU A 39 27.33 -2.02 14.96
C LEU A 39 26.17 -2.92 14.51
N SER A 40 25.27 -3.29 15.43
CA SER A 40 24.09 -4.10 15.11
C SER A 40 23.17 -3.42 14.11
N PHE A 41 22.95 -2.11 14.25
CA PHE A 41 22.14 -1.32 13.34
C PHE A 41 22.73 -1.28 11.93
N VAL A 42 24.04 -1.06 11.82
CA VAL A 42 24.73 -1.06 10.52
C VAL A 42 24.65 -2.44 9.85
N LEU A 43 24.80 -3.52 10.61
CA LEU A 43 24.67 -4.89 10.08
C LEU A 43 23.26 -5.15 9.54
N VAL A 44 22.21 -4.78 10.28
CA VAL A 44 20.83 -4.92 9.82
C VAL A 44 20.59 -4.09 8.56
N MET A 45 21.06 -2.84 8.52
CA MET A 45 20.93 -1.99 7.34
C MET A 45 21.66 -2.56 6.12
N ALA A 46 22.85 -3.14 6.29
CA ALA A 46 23.58 -3.81 5.23
C ALA A 46 22.83 -5.04 4.69
N LEU A 47 22.26 -5.87 5.57
CA LEU A 47 21.44 -7.03 5.18
C LEU A 47 20.18 -6.59 4.43
N VAL A 48 19.49 -5.55 4.91
CA VAL A 48 18.31 -4.97 4.24
C VAL A 48 18.67 -4.40 2.88
N ALA A 49 19.82 -3.71 2.77
CA ALA A 49 20.30 -3.19 1.50
C ALA A 49 20.64 -4.30 0.51
N ALA A 50 21.28 -5.38 0.97
CA ALA A 50 21.59 -6.55 0.14
C ALA A 50 20.33 -7.26 -0.36
N ASP A 51 19.34 -7.50 0.51
CA ASP A 51 18.04 -8.09 0.14
C ASP A 51 17.27 -7.17 -0.83
N ARG A 52 17.25 -5.85 -0.57
CA ARG A 52 16.65 -4.87 -1.47
C ARG A 52 17.35 -4.83 -2.83
N ALA A 53 18.69 -4.91 -2.86
CA ALA A 53 19.46 -4.94 -4.09
C ALA A 53 19.20 -6.23 -4.88
N ALA A 54 19.14 -7.39 -4.22
CA ALA A 54 18.78 -8.65 -4.87
C ALA A 54 17.37 -8.60 -5.49
N LYS A 55 16.39 -8.05 -4.76
CA LYS A 55 15.02 -7.84 -5.27
C LYS A 55 14.94 -6.82 -6.41
N GLN A 56 15.86 -5.87 -6.49
CA GLN A 56 15.95 -4.91 -7.59
C GLN A 56 16.61 -5.49 -8.84
N ASN A 57 17.56 -6.41 -8.67
CA ASN A 57 18.26 -7.10 -9.75
C ASN A 57 17.55 -8.38 -10.21
N ALA A 58 16.53 -8.85 -9.48
CA ALA A 58 15.63 -9.88 -9.96
C ALA A 58 14.96 -9.37 -11.25
N PRO A 59 14.89 -10.20 -12.32
CA PRO A 59 14.15 -9.86 -13.53
C PRO A 59 12.75 -9.42 -13.12
N ALA A 60 12.34 -8.23 -13.56
CA ALA A 60 11.01 -7.74 -13.27
C ALA A 60 10.00 -8.68 -13.94
N ASP A 61 9.34 -9.54 -13.14
CA ASP A 61 8.11 -10.18 -13.57
C ASP A 61 7.06 -9.09 -13.75
N GLY A 62 6.92 -8.67 -15.01
CA GLY A 62 5.90 -7.75 -15.49
C GLY A 62 6.24 -6.27 -15.35
N PRO A 63 5.58 -5.42 -16.15
CA PRO A 63 5.69 -3.97 -16.02
C PRO A 63 5.29 -3.60 -14.60
N LYS A 64 6.23 -3.07 -13.83
CA LYS A 64 5.90 -2.29 -12.64
C LYS A 64 4.97 -1.19 -13.15
N GLU A 65 3.69 -1.30 -12.86
CA GLU A 65 2.76 -0.19 -12.99
C GLU A 65 3.37 0.95 -12.17
N LYS A 66 4.09 1.82 -12.87
CA LYS A 66 4.35 3.17 -12.39
C LYS A 66 2.96 3.77 -12.32
N ALA A 67 2.33 3.69 -11.15
CA ALA A 67 1.14 4.45 -10.82
C ALA A 67 1.38 5.87 -11.37
N GLY A 68 0.64 6.20 -12.42
CA GLY A 68 0.91 7.35 -13.27
C GLY A 68 1.03 8.60 -12.40
N ASN A 69 2.19 9.25 -12.46
CA ASN A 69 2.40 10.50 -11.76
C ASN A 69 1.36 11.50 -12.28
N THR A 70 0.65 12.20 -11.39
CA THR A 70 -0.39 13.20 -11.72
C THR A 70 0.08 14.19 -12.79
N SER A 71 1.38 14.49 -12.83
CA SER A 71 2.02 15.31 -13.87
C SER A 71 1.89 14.77 -15.29
N MET A 72 1.82 13.44 -15.48
CA MET A 72 1.64 12.81 -16.79
C MET A 72 0.22 13.02 -17.32
N PHE A 73 -0.79 12.86 -16.47
CA PHE A 73 -2.19 13.15 -16.81
C PHE A 73 -2.42 14.65 -17.01
N ALA A 74 -1.82 15.50 -16.17
CA ALA A 74 -1.91 16.95 -16.36
C ALA A 74 -1.30 17.38 -17.70
N LYS A 75 -0.21 16.74 -18.13
CA LYS A 75 0.42 16.98 -19.43
C LYS A 75 -0.40 16.46 -20.61
N GLU A 76 -1.12 15.35 -20.44
CA GLU A 76 -2.06 14.85 -21.46
C GLU A 76 -3.28 15.76 -21.63
N ILE A 77 -3.78 16.34 -20.53
CA ILE A 77 -4.93 17.25 -20.55
C ILE A 77 -4.54 18.64 -21.07
N ALA A 78 -3.42 19.19 -20.59
CA ALA A 78 -2.99 20.54 -20.95
C ALA A 78 -2.17 20.61 -22.25
N GLY A 79 -1.59 19.49 -22.69
CA GLY A 79 -0.60 19.48 -23.77
C GLY A 79 0.55 20.45 -23.47
N ASP A 80 0.91 21.28 -24.45
CA ASP A 80 1.91 22.35 -24.30
C ASP A 80 1.33 23.66 -23.75
N LYS A 81 0.04 23.69 -23.39
CA LYS A 81 -0.66 24.91 -22.94
C LYS A 81 -0.53 25.11 -21.43
N THR A 82 0.63 25.58 -20.99
CA THR A 82 0.95 25.84 -19.57
C THR A 82 0.61 27.26 -19.09
N GLY A 83 0.20 28.17 -19.98
CA GLY A 83 0.07 29.61 -19.71
C GLY A 83 -1.30 30.11 -19.22
N GLY A 84 -2.27 29.22 -18.93
CA GLY A 84 -3.59 29.60 -18.39
C GLY A 84 -4.54 30.34 -19.34
N LEU A 85 -4.09 30.70 -20.56
CA LEU A 85 -4.91 31.32 -21.60
C LEU A 85 -4.83 30.49 -22.87
N ILE A 86 -5.97 30.00 -23.37
CA ILE A 86 -6.05 29.25 -24.63
C ILE A 86 -6.34 30.26 -25.74
N GLU A 87 -5.41 30.40 -26.69
CA GLU A 87 -5.66 31.22 -27.88
C GLU A 87 -6.87 30.69 -28.66
N PRO A 88 -7.79 31.58 -29.10
CA PRO A 88 -8.95 31.17 -29.87
C PRO A 88 -8.50 30.46 -31.15
N ALA A 89 -9.05 29.28 -31.40
CA ALA A 89 -8.73 28.51 -32.60
C ALA A 89 -8.99 29.35 -33.85
N SER A 90 -8.06 29.27 -34.81
CA SER A 90 -8.23 29.91 -36.11
C SER A 90 -9.54 29.44 -36.74
N PRO A 91 -10.35 30.33 -37.33
CA PRO A 91 -11.64 29.97 -37.91
C PRO A 91 -11.45 28.87 -38.96
N LEU A 92 -12.27 27.82 -38.87
CA LEU A 92 -12.19 26.69 -39.79
C LEU A 92 -12.37 27.21 -41.21
N LYS A 93 -11.37 26.97 -42.06
CA LYS A 93 -11.50 27.14 -43.50
C LYS A 93 -12.42 26.05 -43.99
N VAL A 94 -13.66 26.39 -44.32
CA VAL A 94 -14.64 25.46 -44.89
C VAL A 94 -14.05 24.93 -46.20
N PRO A 95 -13.83 23.61 -46.33
CA PRO A 95 -13.42 23.04 -47.62
C PRO A 95 -14.54 23.24 -48.63
N ASP A 96 -14.21 23.68 -49.84
CA ASP A 96 -15.18 23.78 -50.93
C ASP A 96 -15.76 22.39 -51.21
N MET A 97 -17.03 22.21 -50.85
CA MET A 97 -17.78 21.00 -51.18
C MET A 97 -18.07 21.00 -52.68
N PRO A 98 -17.68 19.95 -53.43
CA PRO A 98 -18.16 19.80 -54.78
C PRO A 98 -19.68 19.61 -54.73
N THR A 99 -20.43 20.52 -55.34
CA THR A 99 -21.85 20.33 -55.67
C THR A 99 -21.98 19.26 -56.74
N GLY A 100 -21.82 18.00 -56.33
CA GLY A 100 -22.13 16.80 -57.11
C GLY A 100 -23.58 16.35 -56.82
N PRO A 101 -24.28 15.76 -57.79
CA PRO A 101 -25.69 15.40 -57.64
C PRO A 101 -25.90 14.26 -56.63
N ALA A 102 -26.94 14.44 -55.81
CA ALA A 102 -27.75 13.46 -55.06
C ALA A 102 -27.12 12.11 -54.64
N SER A 103 -26.82 12.04 -53.34
CA SER A 103 -27.09 10.93 -52.43
C SER A 103 -27.25 9.53 -53.04
N ALA A 104 -26.20 8.71 -52.97
CA ALA A 104 -26.38 7.26 -53.00
C ALA A 104 -27.24 6.84 -51.79
N PRO A 105 -28.22 5.93 -51.95
CA PRO A 105 -29.02 5.46 -50.82
C PRO A 105 -28.11 4.73 -49.83
N LEU A 106 -27.93 5.30 -48.64
CA LEU A 106 -27.31 4.61 -47.51
C LEU A 106 -28.30 3.54 -47.03
N GLU A 107 -27.97 2.26 -47.20
CA GLU A 107 -28.72 1.17 -46.57
C GLU A 107 -28.54 1.24 -45.05
N ILE A 108 -29.49 1.90 -44.40
CA ILE A 108 -29.58 1.92 -42.94
C ILE A 108 -30.23 0.59 -42.53
N ALA A 109 -29.42 -0.38 -42.12
CA ALA A 109 -29.90 -1.60 -41.48
C ALA A 109 -30.57 -1.24 -40.15
N ARG A 110 -31.90 -1.06 -40.19
CA ARG A 110 -32.70 -0.77 -38.99
C ARG A 110 -32.82 -2.05 -38.15
N PRO A 111 -32.42 -2.04 -36.87
CA PRO A 111 -32.55 -3.21 -36.00
C PRO A 111 -34.00 -3.70 -35.94
N SER A 112 -34.21 -5.01 -35.96
CA SER A 112 -35.54 -5.62 -35.90
C SER A 112 -36.28 -5.36 -34.58
N ASN A 113 -35.54 -5.04 -33.51
CA ASN A 113 -36.09 -4.60 -32.23
C ASN A 113 -35.25 -3.43 -31.67
N PRO A 114 -35.78 -2.19 -31.63
CA PRO A 114 -35.08 -1.02 -31.10
C PRO A 114 -34.97 -0.99 -29.57
N ASP A 115 -35.80 -1.78 -28.85
CA ASP A 115 -35.83 -1.80 -27.39
C ASP A 115 -34.97 -2.92 -26.79
N ALA A 116 -34.48 -3.85 -27.62
CA ALA A 116 -33.55 -4.87 -27.18
C ALA A 116 -32.11 -4.33 -27.17
N PRO A 117 -31.32 -4.61 -26.11
CA PRO A 117 -29.91 -4.30 -26.15
C PRO A 117 -29.25 -5.05 -27.31
N PRO A 118 -28.22 -4.47 -27.97
CA PRO A 118 -27.52 -5.13 -29.05
C PRO A 118 -26.92 -6.44 -28.55
N ALA A 119 -27.16 -7.52 -29.30
CA ALA A 119 -26.59 -8.82 -28.98
C ALA A 119 -25.06 -8.76 -29.07
N PRO A 120 -24.33 -9.41 -28.14
CA PRO A 120 -22.89 -9.53 -28.26
C PRO A 120 -22.54 -10.21 -29.58
N PRO A 121 -21.40 -9.85 -30.22
CA PRO A 121 -21.01 -10.42 -31.49
C PRO A 121 -20.94 -11.95 -31.37
N ALA A 122 -21.88 -12.63 -32.02
CA ALA A 122 -21.83 -14.08 -32.14
C ALA A 122 -20.63 -14.41 -33.04
N ASN A 123 -19.70 -15.21 -32.52
CA ASN A 123 -18.57 -15.66 -33.30
C ASN A 123 -19.12 -16.36 -34.58
N PRO A 124 -18.72 -15.98 -35.81
CA PRO A 124 -19.37 -16.42 -37.06
C PRO A 124 -19.26 -17.93 -37.38
N GLY A 125 -18.93 -18.77 -36.41
CA GLY A 125 -18.63 -20.18 -36.59
C GLY A 125 -19.57 -21.16 -35.89
N ASN A 126 -20.37 -20.77 -34.88
CA ASN A 126 -21.30 -21.74 -34.30
C ASN A 126 -22.44 -21.15 -33.42
N PRO A 127 -23.66 -20.99 -33.96
CA PRO A 127 -24.83 -20.69 -33.16
C PRO A 127 -25.28 -21.96 -32.42
N GLY A 128 -24.84 -22.11 -31.16
CA GLY A 128 -25.27 -23.19 -30.28
C GLY A 128 -24.16 -24.09 -29.71
N GLN A 129 -22.89 -23.75 -29.90
CA GLN A 129 -21.82 -24.51 -29.24
C GLN A 129 -21.86 -24.26 -27.73
N PRO A 130 -21.95 -25.30 -26.88
CA PRO A 130 -21.65 -25.11 -25.47
C PRO A 130 -20.24 -24.51 -25.42
N VAL A 131 -20.11 -23.34 -24.80
CA VAL A 131 -18.82 -22.71 -24.51
C VAL A 131 -17.94 -23.82 -23.95
N ASN A 132 -16.91 -24.23 -24.71
CA ASN A 132 -16.15 -25.45 -24.46
C ASN A 132 -15.99 -25.68 -22.95
N ASP A 133 -16.53 -26.79 -22.43
CA ASP A 133 -16.57 -27.03 -20.99
C ASP A 133 -15.18 -26.88 -20.36
N ASP A 134 -14.12 -27.17 -21.11
CA ASP A 134 -12.72 -26.97 -20.72
C ASP A 134 -12.36 -25.50 -20.45
N GLU A 135 -12.87 -24.55 -21.24
CA GLU A 135 -12.66 -23.12 -21.02
C GLU A 135 -13.46 -22.63 -19.81
N ALA A 136 -14.73 -23.05 -19.71
CA ALA A 136 -15.58 -22.73 -18.55
C ALA A 136 -14.99 -23.31 -17.23
N GLN A 137 -14.43 -24.52 -17.28
CA GLN A 137 -13.71 -25.14 -16.17
C GLN A 137 -12.43 -24.38 -15.84
N ARG A 138 -11.64 -23.97 -16.84
CA ARG A 138 -10.43 -23.17 -16.65
C ARG A 138 -10.72 -21.84 -15.97
N ILE A 139 -11.77 -21.14 -16.42
CA ILE A 139 -12.23 -19.88 -15.82
C ILE A 139 -12.69 -20.11 -14.38
N ARG A 140 -13.40 -21.22 -14.11
CA ARG A 140 -13.84 -21.57 -12.75
C ARG A 140 -12.65 -21.81 -11.82
N MET A 141 -11.62 -22.52 -12.29
CA MET A 141 -10.39 -22.74 -11.52
C MET A 141 -9.65 -21.43 -11.25
N ALA A 142 -9.47 -20.59 -12.27
CA ALA A 142 -8.83 -19.28 -12.12
C ALA A 142 -9.58 -18.38 -11.13
N LYS A 143 -10.91 -18.37 -11.19
CA LYS A 143 -11.75 -17.61 -10.26
C LYS A 143 -11.62 -18.09 -8.81
N MET A 144 -11.56 -19.41 -8.59
CA MET A 144 -11.33 -19.96 -7.25
C MET A 144 -9.93 -19.62 -6.71
N GLN A 145 -8.91 -19.60 -7.56
CA GLN A 145 -7.56 -19.18 -7.19
C GLN A 145 -7.52 -17.70 -6.78
N MET A 146 -8.07 -16.81 -7.61
CA MET A 146 -8.17 -15.38 -7.32
C MET A 146 -8.96 -15.11 -6.02
N PHE A 147 -10.04 -15.86 -5.77
CA PHE A 147 -10.78 -15.75 -4.52
C PHE A 147 -9.93 -16.17 -3.31
N GLY A 148 -9.20 -17.29 -3.41
CA GLY A 148 -8.30 -17.75 -2.35
C GLY A 148 -7.20 -16.74 -2.04
N GLU A 149 -6.64 -16.09 -3.07
CA GLU A 149 -5.67 -15.01 -2.91
C GLU A 149 -6.28 -13.77 -2.26
N ALA A 150 -7.48 -13.35 -2.68
CA ALA A 150 -8.17 -12.20 -2.12
C ALA A 150 -8.53 -12.38 -0.64
N VAL A 151 -8.92 -13.59 -0.23
CA VAL A 151 -9.20 -13.91 1.19
C VAL A 151 -7.92 -13.99 2.02
N LYS A 152 -6.83 -14.51 1.45
CA LYS A 152 -5.52 -14.58 2.12
C LYS A 152 -4.82 -13.23 2.17
N ALA A 153 -5.12 -12.34 1.23
CA ALA A 153 -4.55 -11.01 1.19
C ALA A 153 -4.88 -10.29 2.50
N LYS A 154 -3.89 -9.60 3.05
CA LYS A 154 -4.05 -8.79 4.26
C LYS A 154 -4.98 -7.61 3.95
N THR A 155 -6.28 -7.79 4.18
CA THR A 155 -7.24 -6.69 4.07
C THR A 155 -7.14 -5.82 5.31
N THR A 156 -6.98 -4.51 5.12
CA THR A 156 -6.89 -3.52 6.22
C THR A 156 -8.23 -2.84 6.47
N VAL A 157 -9.33 -3.41 5.96
CA VAL A 157 -10.68 -2.90 6.18
C VAL A 157 -11.02 -3.08 7.65
N ARG A 158 -10.93 -2.00 8.42
CA ARG A 158 -11.46 -1.95 9.78
C ARG A 158 -12.98 -2.04 9.68
N VAL A 159 -13.53 -3.16 10.12
CA VAL A 159 -14.97 -3.27 10.39
C VAL A 159 -15.24 -2.57 11.72
N ASP A 160 -15.20 -1.24 11.70
CA ASP A 160 -15.81 -0.44 12.76
C ASP A 160 -17.31 -0.43 12.49
N ALA A 161 -18.06 -1.34 13.11
CA ALA A 161 -19.51 -1.25 13.11
C ALA A 161 -19.90 0.11 13.73
N PRO A 162 -20.81 0.89 13.12
CA PRO A 162 -21.25 2.16 13.67
C PRO A 162 -21.97 1.89 15.00
N ARG A 163 -21.20 1.95 16.09
CA ARG A 163 -21.72 1.98 17.45
C ARG A 163 -22.42 3.31 17.64
N SER A 164 -23.70 3.24 18.00
CA SER A 164 -24.50 4.42 18.33
C SER A 164 -23.88 5.16 19.54
N ASN A 165 -24.02 6.49 19.56
CA ASN A 165 -23.47 7.40 20.58
C ASN A 165 -24.01 7.19 22.02
N GLY A 166 -24.65 6.05 22.32
CA GLY A 166 -25.24 5.76 23.64
C GLY A 166 -24.38 4.89 24.55
N SER A 167 -23.25 4.33 24.10
CA SER A 167 -22.41 3.48 24.94
C SER A 167 -21.36 4.32 25.68
N ALA A 168 -21.62 4.61 26.95
CA ALA A 168 -20.66 5.28 27.84
C ALA A 168 -19.37 4.45 27.99
N PRO A 169 -18.18 5.07 27.92
CA PRO A 169 -16.93 4.38 28.23
C PRO A 169 -16.81 4.24 29.76
N GLY A 170 -16.75 3.00 30.25
CA GLY A 170 -16.32 2.73 31.63
C GLY A 170 -17.41 2.44 32.67
N GLY A 171 -18.49 1.75 32.31
CA GLY A 171 -19.35 1.09 33.32
C GLY A 171 -18.74 -0.26 33.76
N PRO A 172 -18.68 -0.60 35.06
CA PRO A 172 -18.18 -1.90 35.51
C PRO A 172 -19.23 -2.96 35.16
N SER A 173 -19.12 -3.53 33.96
CA SER A 173 -19.89 -4.70 33.59
C SER A 173 -19.08 -5.93 33.98
N THR A 174 -19.52 -6.59 35.04
CA THR A 174 -18.99 -7.83 35.60
C THR A 174 -19.16 -9.05 34.67
N TYR A 175 -19.34 -8.84 33.37
CA TYR A 175 -19.42 -9.91 32.38
C TYR A 175 -18.35 -9.70 31.32
N THR A 176 -17.26 -10.43 31.55
CA THR A 176 -16.15 -10.71 30.66
C THR A 176 -16.59 -10.93 29.21
N GLY A 177 -15.81 -10.39 28.26
CA GLY A 177 -15.49 -10.93 26.94
C GLY A 177 -16.62 -11.45 26.03
N THR A 178 -16.54 -11.09 24.75
CA THR A 178 -17.20 -11.81 23.66
C THR A 178 -16.89 -13.32 23.79
N PRO A 179 -17.90 -14.21 23.81
CA PRO A 179 -17.68 -15.64 24.05
C PRO A 179 -16.72 -16.19 22.99
N GLN A 180 -15.64 -16.82 23.44
CA GLN A 180 -14.58 -17.30 22.54
C GLN A 180 -14.91 -18.67 21.96
N THR A 181 -15.87 -19.38 22.56
CA THR A 181 -16.27 -20.72 22.14
C THR A 181 -17.79 -20.86 22.08
N ARG A 182 -18.25 -21.78 21.24
CA ARG A 182 -19.68 -22.06 21.02
C ARG A 182 -20.37 -22.52 22.32
N ASP A 183 -19.68 -23.31 23.13
CA ASP A 183 -20.22 -23.83 24.40
C ASP A 183 -20.42 -22.70 25.43
N GLU A 184 -19.51 -21.73 25.47
CA GLU A 184 -19.63 -20.55 26.32
C GLU A 184 -20.84 -19.68 25.94
N MET A 185 -21.12 -19.57 24.63
CA MET A 185 -22.31 -18.89 24.13
C MET A 185 -23.60 -19.63 24.51
N LEU A 186 -23.63 -20.97 24.37
CA LEU A 186 -24.80 -21.78 24.73
C LEU A 186 -25.10 -21.72 26.23
N ASN A 187 -24.07 -21.76 27.09
CA ASN A 187 -24.24 -21.63 28.53
C ASN A 187 -24.79 -20.26 28.95
N ARG A 188 -24.41 -19.17 28.26
CA ARG A 188 -25.00 -17.84 28.51
C ARG A 188 -26.46 -17.77 28.11
N ILE A 189 -26.83 -18.35 26.97
CA ILE A 189 -28.22 -18.38 26.51
C ILE A 189 -29.09 -19.19 27.47
N ALA A 190 -28.56 -20.27 28.02
CA ALA A 190 -29.24 -21.05 29.07
C ALA A 190 -29.38 -20.25 30.38
N ALA A 191 -28.34 -19.52 30.79
CA ALA A 191 -28.36 -18.72 32.02
C ALA A 191 -29.32 -17.51 31.99
N VAL A 192 -29.74 -17.06 30.79
CA VAL A 192 -30.68 -15.93 30.62
C VAL A 192 -32.15 -16.40 30.60
N GLN A 193 -32.41 -17.70 30.47
CA GLN A 193 -33.78 -18.26 30.44
C GLN A 193 -34.29 -18.73 31.81
N LEU A 194 -33.60 -18.37 32.90
CA LEU A 194 -34.04 -18.50 34.29
C LEU A 194 -34.39 -17.11 34.85
#